data_AF-A0A2A4QM73-F1
#
_entry.id   AF-A0A2A4QM73-F1
#
_cell.length_a   1.000
_cell.length_b   1.000
_cell.length_c   1.000
_cell.angle_alpha   90.00
_cell.angle_beta   90.00
_cell.angle_gamma   90.00
#
_symmetry.space_group_name_H-M   'P 1'
#
loop_
_entity.id
_entity.type
_entity.pdbx_description
1 polymer ?
#
loop_
_entity_poly.entity_id
_entity_poly.type
_entity_poly.pdbx_seq_one_letter_code
_entity_poly.pdbx_strand_id
1 'polypeptide(L)' 'MNKIMILTFTIMLSACSSTTVNDHLKASAVTALTGIPVGYSDAQCRNMRCDANQNYVEWLQEDGQLACACNN' A
#
# COMPACT_ATOMS: atom_id res chain seq x y z
N MET A 1 -9.62 -30.18 22.82
CA MET A 1 -9.46 -29.05 21.88
C MET A 1 -10.83 -28.66 21.37
N ASN A 2 -11.35 -27.51 21.80
CA ASN A 2 -12.73 -27.10 21.52
C ASN A 2 -12.83 -26.65 20.06
N LYS A 3 -13.64 -27.32 19.22
CA LYS A 3 -13.70 -27.08 17.75
C LYS A 3 -13.98 -25.62 17.39
N ILE A 4 -14.69 -24.91 18.26
CA ILE A 4 -15.02 -23.49 18.12
C ILE A 4 -13.76 -22.60 18.19
N MET A 5 -12.77 -22.97 19.02
CA MET A 5 -11.52 -22.21 19.20
C MET A 5 -10.65 -22.23 17.94
N ILE A 6 -10.62 -23.36 17.24
CA ILE A 6 -9.89 -23.49 15.97
C ILE A 6 -10.53 -22.61 14.89
N LEU A 7 -11.87 -22.58 14.85
CA LEU A 7 -12.64 -21.78 13.89
C LEU A 7 -12.48 -20.27 14.13
N THR A 8 -12.45 -19.82 15.40
CA THR A 8 -12.25 -18.40 15.71
C THR A 8 -10.83 -17.95 15.36
N PHE A 9 -9.84 -18.82 15.58
CA PHE A 9 -8.45 -18.53 15.25
C PHE A 9 -8.27 -18.38 13.73
N THR A 10 -8.83 -19.27 12.90
CA THR A 10 -8.70 -19.17 11.44
C THR A 10 -9.38 -17.95 10.83
N ILE A 11 -10.50 -17.47 11.40
CA ILE A 11 -11.20 -16.27 10.92
C ILE A 11 -10.42 -14.99 11.28
N MET A 12 -9.71 -14.96 12.42
CA MET A 12 -8.89 -13.78 12.76
C MET A 12 -7.64 -13.64 11.89
N LEU A 13 -7.06 -14.75 11.41
CA LEU A 13 -5.86 -14.68 10.56
C LEU A 13 -6.13 -14.09 9.16
N SER A 14 -7.37 -14.15 8.64
CA SER A 14 -7.68 -13.60 7.31
C SER A 14 -7.87 -12.08 7.30
N ALA A 15 -8.20 -11.46 8.44
CA ALA A 15 -8.46 -10.02 8.53
C ALA A 15 -7.17 -9.17 8.48
N CYS A 16 -6.04 -9.71 8.92
CA CYS A 16 -4.79 -8.93 9.02
C CYS A 16 -4.12 -8.64 7.65
N SER A 17 -4.46 -9.39 6.59
CA SER A 17 -3.77 -9.29 5.28
C SER A 17 -4.49 -8.41 4.24
N SER A 18 -5.69 -7.93 4.54
CA SER A 18 -6.55 -7.27 3.53
C SER A 18 -6.08 -5.86 3.13
N THR A 19 -5.39 -5.14 4.01
CA THR A 19 -5.01 -3.74 3.77
C THR A 19 -3.84 -3.65 2.78
N THR A 20 -2.76 -4.40 3.04
CA THR A 20 -1.52 -4.34 2.24
C THR A 20 -1.72 -4.69 0.77
N VAL A 21 -2.58 -5.67 0.47
CA VAL A 21 -2.84 -6.09 -0.92
C VAL A 21 -3.59 -5.00 -1.70
N ASN A 22 -4.53 -4.32 -1.07
CA ASN A 22 -5.34 -3.28 -1.70
C ASN A 22 -4.48 -2.08 -2.13
N ASP A 23 -3.55 -1.66 -1.29
CA ASP A 23 -2.73 -0.48 -1.54
C ASP A 23 -1.66 -0.74 -2.62
N HIS A 24 -1.13 -1.96 -2.71
CA HIS A 24 -0.32 -2.39 -3.85
C HIS A 24 -1.10 -2.38 -5.18
N LEU A 25 -2.35 -2.84 -5.17
CA LEU A 25 -3.19 -2.84 -6.38
C LEU A 25 -3.53 -1.42 -6.83
N LYS A 26 -3.84 -0.51 -5.90
CA LYS A 26 -4.06 0.91 -6.19
C LYS A 26 -2.80 1.55 -6.78
N ALA A 27 -1.63 1.31 -6.20
CA ALA A 27 -0.35 1.80 -6.70
C ALA A 27 -0.10 1.36 -8.14
N SER A 28 -0.26 0.05 -8.42
CA SER A 28 -0.09 -0.50 -9.77
C SER A 28 -1.10 0.06 -10.76
N ALA A 29 -2.37 0.20 -10.37
CA ALA A 29 -3.41 0.73 -11.26
C ALA A 29 -3.14 2.19 -11.65
N VAL A 30 -2.80 3.04 -10.67
CA VAL A 30 -2.48 4.45 -10.94
C VAL A 30 -1.22 4.57 -11.78
N THR A 31 -0.19 3.77 -11.51
CA THR A 31 1.04 3.74 -12.31
C THR A 31 0.77 3.32 -13.75
N ALA A 32 -0.07 2.30 -13.96
CA ALA A 32 -0.41 1.83 -15.31
C ALA A 32 -1.21 2.87 -16.11
N LEU A 33 -2.06 3.67 -15.44
CA LEU A 33 -2.89 4.69 -16.09
C LEU A 33 -2.14 5.99 -16.36
N THR A 34 -1.29 6.41 -15.42
CA THR A 34 -0.65 7.74 -15.46
C THR A 34 0.81 7.68 -15.92
N GLY A 35 1.44 6.50 -15.90
CA GLY A 35 2.88 6.35 -16.10
C GLY A 35 3.72 6.89 -14.94
N ILE A 36 3.09 7.43 -13.90
CA ILE A 36 3.74 8.00 -12.73
C ILE A 36 3.77 6.91 -11.65
N PRO A 37 4.97 6.50 -11.18
CA PRO A 37 5.01 5.58 -10.07
C PRO A 37 4.45 6.27 -8.82
N VAL A 38 3.61 5.54 -8.08
CA VAL A 38 2.95 5.98 -6.84
C VAL A 38 3.04 4.88 -5.79
N GLY A 39 3.23 5.24 -4.52
CA GLY A 39 3.12 4.35 -3.37
C GLY A 39 2.05 4.83 -2.39
N TYR A 40 1.33 3.89 -1.78
CA TYR A 40 0.25 4.13 -0.81
C TYR A 40 0.56 3.51 0.57
N SER A 41 1.84 3.35 0.89
CA SER A 41 2.28 2.91 2.22
C SER A 41 3.70 3.37 2.50
N ASP A 42 4.03 3.56 3.78
CA ASP A 42 5.38 3.92 4.23
C ASP A 42 6.46 3.00 3.66
N ALA A 43 6.17 1.69 3.56
CA ALA A 43 7.11 0.70 3.06
C ALA A 43 7.38 0.86 1.55
N GLN A 44 6.35 1.19 0.77
CA GLN A 44 6.52 1.50 -0.65
C GLN A 44 7.30 2.80 -0.82
N CYS A 45 6.99 3.82 -0.02
CA CYS A 45 7.63 5.13 -0.08
C CYS A 45 9.12 5.10 0.28
N ARG A 46 9.51 4.33 1.29
CA ARG A 46 10.94 4.11 1.61
C ARG A 46 11.74 3.44 0.49
N ASN A 47 11.09 2.61 -0.32
CA ASN A 47 11.74 1.87 -1.41
C ASN A 47 11.62 2.57 -2.77
N MET A 48 10.88 3.68 -2.83
CA MET A 48 10.63 4.39 -4.06
C MET A 48 11.86 5.15 -4.53
N ARG A 49 12.16 5.06 -5.82
CA ARG A 49 13.26 5.78 -6.47
C ARG A 49 12.70 6.49 -7.69
N CYS A 50 12.75 7.82 -7.67
CA CYS A 50 12.38 8.63 -8.81
C CYS A 50 13.55 8.77 -9.77
N ASP A 51 13.24 8.93 -11.06
CA ASP A 51 14.26 9.28 -12.05
C ASP A 51 14.83 10.67 -11.79
N ALA A 52 16.02 10.95 -12.34
CA ALA A 52 16.79 12.17 -12.06
C ALA A 52 16.05 13.49 -12.38
N ASN A 53 15.00 13.44 -13.20
CA ASN A 53 14.19 14.61 -13.58
C ASN A 53 12.84 14.68 -12.86
N GLN A 54 12.56 13.77 -11.93
CA GLN A 54 11.30 13.72 -11.21
C GLN A 54 11.49 14.18 -9.76
N ASN A 55 10.53 14.95 -9.28
CA ASN A 55 10.41 15.39 -7.90
C ASN A 55 9.67 14.34 -7.08
N TYR A 56 10.32 13.88 -6.02
CA TYR A 56 9.67 13.07 -5.01
C TYR A 56 8.72 13.93 -4.17
N VAL A 57 7.46 13.50 -4.07
CA VAL A 57 6.44 14.15 -3.25
C VAL A 57 5.80 13.14 -2.32
N GLU A 58 5.48 13.59 -1.11
CA GLU A 58 4.82 12.80 -0.07
C GLU A 58 3.59 13.54 0.45
N TRP A 59 2.55 12.81 0.81
CA TRP A 59 1.37 13.36 1.46
C TRP A 59 0.72 12.34 2.40
N LEU A 60 -0.01 12.85 3.40
CA LEU A 60 -0.81 12.02 4.28
C LEU A 60 -2.16 11.70 3.63
N GLN A 61 -2.55 10.44 3.67
CA GLN A 61 -3.84 9.94 3.23
C GLN A 61 -4.92 10.17 4.29
N GLU A 62 -6.19 10.04 3.91
CA GLU A 62 -7.35 10.22 4.83
C GLU A 62 -7.35 9.23 6.00
N ASP A 63 -6.73 8.07 5.83
CA ASP A 63 -6.56 7.04 6.86
C ASP A 63 -5.30 7.25 7.71
N GLY A 64 -4.56 8.33 7.47
CA GLY A 64 -3.32 8.69 8.17
C GLY A 64 -2.07 7.97 7.65
N GLN A 65 -2.15 7.16 6.60
CA GLN A 65 -0.99 6.52 6.00
C GLN A 65 -0.21 7.49 5.10
N LEU A 66 1.10 7.27 4.95
CA LEU A 66 1.94 8.06 4.04
C LEU A 66 1.85 7.51 2.61
N ALA A 67 1.49 8.38 1.67
CA ALA A 67 1.58 8.13 0.25
C ALA A 67 2.68 8.98 -0.38
N CYS A 68 3.18 8.54 -1.53
CA CYS A 68 4.26 9.18 -2.25
C CYS A 68 4.14 8.97 -3.76
N ALA A 69 4.75 9.87 -4.53
CA ALA A 69 4.81 9.75 -5.97
C ALA A 69 6.06 10.43 -6.53
N CYS A 70 6.42 10.06 -7.77
CA CYS A 70 7.44 10.76 -8.54
C CYS A 70 6.77 11.67 -9.57
N ASN A 71 6.59 12.93 -9.21
CA ASN A 71 5.96 13.91 -10.10
C ASN A 71 7.02 14.61 -10.96
N ASN A 72 6.69 15.00 -12.19
CA ASN A 72 7.58 15.79 -13.05
C ASN A 72 7.33 17.29 -12.80
#